data_AF-A0A9E5R285-F1
#
_entry.id   AF-A0A9E5R285-F1
#
_cell.length_a   1.000
_cell.length_b   1.000
_cell.length_c   1.000
_cell.angle_alpha   90.00
_cell.angle_beta   90.00
_cell.angle_gamma   90.00
#
_symmetry.space_group_name_H-M   'P 1'
#
loop_
_entity.id
_entity.type
_entity.pdbx_description
1 polymer ?
#
loop_
_entity_poly.entity_id
_entity_poly.type
_entity_poly.pdbx_seq_one_letter_code
_entity_poly.pdbx_strand_id
1 'polypeptide(L)' 'MLQPKLQGQALREDIAKAKPNPGQLVVWWLGQSGYIFKTASALWVVDPYLSEHLTHKYAETENPTFG' A
#
# COMPACT_ATOMS: atom_id res chain seq x y z
N MET A 1 3.73 15.61 6.30
CA MET A 1 3.62 14.28 5.66
C MET A 1 2.20 14.12 5.17
N LEU A 2 1.97 13.84 3.89
CA LEU A 2 0.61 13.65 3.35
C LEU A 2 0.08 12.28 3.78
N GLN A 3 -1.16 12.24 4.26
CA GLN A 3 -1.80 11.02 4.74
C GLN A 3 -2.73 10.42 3.67
N PRO A 4 -2.82 9.09 3.58
CA PRO A 4 -3.77 8.43 2.70
C PRO A 4 -5.20 8.77 3.10
N LYS A 5 -6.05 9.03 2.11
CA LYS A 5 -7.46 9.41 2.30
C LYS A 5 -8.29 8.29 2.93
N LEU A 6 -7.97 7.04 2.62
CA LEU A 6 -8.65 5.85 3.14
C LEU A 6 -7.60 4.84 3.62
N GLN A 7 -7.87 4.20 4.76
CA GLN A 7 -7.00 3.20 5.36
C GLN A 7 -7.83 2.09 6.01
N GLY A 8 -7.19 0.95 6.30
CA GLY A 8 -7.80 -0.15 7.06
C GLY A 8 -9.11 -0.64 6.45
N GLN A 9 -10.15 -0.72 7.27
CA GLN A 9 -11.45 -1.23 6.84
C GLN A 9 -12.14 -0.33 5.80
N ALA A 10 -12.06 0.99 5.95
CA ALA A 10 -12.69 1.93 5.02
C ALA A 10 -12.12 1.78 3.60
N LEU A 11 -10.80 1.57 3.49
CA LEU A 11 -10.15 1.27 2.22
C LEU A 11 -10.64 -0.04 1.61
N ARG A 12 -10.74 -1.12 2.41
CA ARG A 12 -11.21 -2.43 1.94
C ARG A 12 -12.62 -2.36 1.39
N GLU A 13 -13.51 -1.66 2.09
CA GLU A 13 -14.89 -1.47 1.65
C GLU A 13 -14.98 -0.66 0.37
N ASP A 14 -14.17 0.39 0.23
CA ASP A 14 -14.14 1.21 -0.98
C ASP A 14 -13.63 0.43 -2.20
N ILE A 15 -12.56 -0.36 -2.02
CA ILE A 15 -12.06 -1.28 -3.05
C ILE A 15 -13.12 -2.32 -3.43
N ALA A 16 -13.86 -2.87 -2.47
CA ALA A 16 -14.91 -3.84 -2.74
C ALA A 16 -16.09 -3.24 -3.51
N LYS A 17 -16.46 -1.99 -3.18
CA LYS A 17 -17.55 -1.24 -3.83
C LYS A 17 -17.19 -0.78 -5.24
N ALA A 18 -15.93 -0.46 -5.49
CA ALA A 18 -15.47 -0.03 -6.81
C ALA A 18 -15.63 -1.13 -7.86
N LYS A 19 -16.46 -0.89 -8.87
CA LYS A 19 -16.69 -1.79 -10.01
C LYS A 19 -16.41 -1.05 -11.32
N PRO A 20 -15.12 -0.85 -11.66
CA PRO A 20 -14.76 -0.22 -12.93
C PRO A 20 -15.25 -1.04 -14.12
N ASN A 21 -15.76 -0.37 -15.14
CA ASN A 21 -16.10 -0.98 -16.43
C ASN A 21 -14.82 -1.27 -17.24
N PRO A 22 -14.90 -2.10 -18.30
CA PRO A 22 -13.78 -2.28 -19.23
C PRO A 22 -13.25 -0.92 -19.74
N GLY A 23 -11.92 -0.74 -19.70
CA GLY A 23 -11.26 0.53 -20.04
C GLY A 23 -11.17 1.54 -18.89
N GLN A 24 -11.74 1.26 -17.72
CA GLN A 24 -11.61 2.11 -16.53
C GLN A 24 -10.55 1.56 -15.57
N LEU A 25 -9.85 2.50 -14.92
CA LEU A 25 -8.88 2.22 -13.87
C LEU A 25 -9.22 3.04 -12.63
N VAL A 26 -9.30 2.37 -11.49
CA VAL A 26 -9.41 3.01 -10.17
C VAL A 26 -8.08 2.86 -9.45
N VAL A 27 -7.61 3.94 -8.84
CA VAL A 27 -6.32 4.00 -8.15
C VAL A 27 -6.54 4.45 -6.71
N TRP A 28 -5.98 3.69 -5.77
CA TRP A 28 -5.87 4.10 -4.37
C TRP A 28 -4.40 4.33 -4.04
N TRP A 29 -4.12 5.45 -3.41
CA TRP A 29 -2.81 5.73 -2.83
C TRP A 29 -2.82 5.35 -1.35
N LEU A 30 -1.88 4.48 -0.96
CA LEU A 30 -1.74 3.94 0.39
C LEU A 30 -0.80 4.78 1.27
N GLY A 31 -0.23 5.86 0.73
CA GLY A 31 0.84 6.63 1.35
C GLY A 31 2.21 6.27 0.78
N GLN A 32 3.16 7.20 0.90
CA GLN A 32 4.50 7.08 0.32
C GLN A 32 4.45 6.64 -1.15
N SER A 33 4.98 5.46 -1.46
CA SER A 33 5.02 4.87 -2.80
C SER A 33 4.08 3.65 -2.96
N GLY A 34 3.18 3.40 -2.01
CA GLY A 34 2.23 2.29 -2.05
C GLY A 34 0.96 2.64 -2.83
N TYR A 35 0.56 1.76 -3.75
CA TYR A 35 -0.62 1.95 -4.60
C TYR A 35 -1.41 0.65 -4.81
N ILE A 36 -2.72 0.80 -4.99
CA ILE A 36 -3.62 -0.25 -5.47
C ILE A 36 -4.26 0.20 -6.77
N PHE A 37 -4.33 -0.70 -7.73
CA PHE A 37 -4.93 -0.50 -9.03
C PHE A 37 -6.03 -1.53 -9.25
N LYS A 38 -7.24 -1.09 -9.60
CA LYS A 38 -8.35 -1.98 -9.95
C LYS A 38 -8.86 -1.68 -11.34
N THR A 39 -9.01 -2.73 -12.12
CA THR A 39 -9.67 -2.75 -13.44
C THR A 39 -10.90 -3.65 -13.35
N ALA A 40 -11.65 -3.75 -14.45
CA ALA A 40 -12.80 -4.65 -14.53
C ALA A 40 -12.43 -6.13 -14.29
N SER A 41 -11.19 -6.53 -14.58
CA SER A 41 -10.74 -7.92 -14.56
C SER A 41 -9.67 -8.25 -13.51
N ALA A 42 -9.03 -7.24 -12.91
CA ALA A 42 -7.90 -7.48 -12.02
C ALA A 42 -7.73 -6.41 -10.93
N LEU A 43 -7.12 -6.83 -9.82
CA LEU A 43 -6.68 -5.97 -8.72
C LEU A 43 -5.18 -6.19 -8.52
N TRP A 44 -4.41 -5.11 -8.55
CA TRP A 44 -2.96 -5.11 -8.38
C TRP A 44 -2.59 -4.27 -7.16
N VAL A 45 -1.62 -4.74 -6.40
CA VAL A 45 -1.05 -4.00 -5.27
C VAL A 45 0.44 -3.83 -5.57
N VAL A 46 0.89 -2.58 -5.58
CA VAL A 46 2.30 -2.21 -5.76
C VAL A 46 2.72 -1.51 -4.50
N ASP A 47 3.59 -2.15 -3.73
CA ASP A 47 4.22 -1.55 -2.56
C ASP A 47 5.72 -1.79 -2.61
N PRO A 48 6.53 -0.80 -3.01
CA PRO A 48 7.98 -0.95 -3.05
C PRO A 48 8.62 -1.02 -1.65
N TYR A 49 7.86 -0.73 -0.57
CA TYR A 49 8.37 -0.72 0.82
C TYR A 49 7.82 -1.84 1.70
N LEU A 50 7.15 -2.83 1.11
CA LEU A 50 6.74 -4.04 1.83
C LEU A 50 7.95 -4.81 2.42
N SER A 51 9.17 -4.55 1.91
CA SER A 51 10.41 -5.21 2.32
C SER A 51 11.13 -4.54 3.51
N GLU A 52 10.95 -3.25 3.76
CA GLU A 52 11.68 -2.50 4.81
C GLU A 52 10.91 -2.42 6.14
N HIS A 53 9.57 -2.45 6.09
CA HIS A 53 8.74 -2.31 7.31
C HIS A 53 8.60 -3.60 8.15
N LEU A 54 9.09 -4.75 7.67
CA LEU A 54 9.21 -5.98 8.48
C LEU A 54 10.55 -6.04 9.24
N THR A 55 11.57 -5.29 8.81
CA THR A 55 12.91 -5.35 9.40
C THR A 55 12.99 -4.57 10.72
N HIS A 56 12.15 -3.55 10.92
CA HIS A 56 12.21 -2.75 12.15
C HIS A 56 11.52 -3.38 13.37
N LYS A 57 10.71 -4.43 13.19
CA LYS A 57 10.14 -5.21 14.31
C LYS A 57 11.05 -6.34 14.82
N TYR A 58 12.19 -6.56 14.16
CA TYR A 58 13.24 -7.50 14.59
C TYR A 58 14.63 -6.87 14.66
N ALA A 59 14.77 -5.55 14.50
CA ALA A 59 16.04 -4.83 14.66
C ALA A 59 16.32 -4.44 16.13
N GLU A 60 15.85 -5.24 17.09
CA GLU A 60 16.50 -5.35 18.39
C GLU A 60 17.78 -6.18 18.22
N THR A 61 18.77 -5.64 17.53
CA THR A 61 20.17 -5.97 17.84
C THR A 61 21.01 -4.75 17.51
N GLU A 62 21.29 -4.02 18.59
CA GLU A 62 22.47 -3.22 18.89
C GLU A 62 23.42 -2.92 17.73
N ASN A 63 23.54 -1.62 17.43
CA ASN A 63 24.64 -0.93 16.75
C ASN A 63 25.94 -1.74 16.51
N PRO A 64 26.45 -1.80 15.27
CA PRO A 64 27.88 -1.71 15.07
C PRO A 64 28.23 -0.24 14.84
N THR A 65 28.81 0.39 15.87
CA THR A 65 29.68 1.55 15.67
C THR A 65 30.82 1.13 14.74
N PHE A 66 30.89 1.73 13.55
CA PHE A 66 32.12 1.77 12.78
C PHE A 66 32.88 3.04 13.20
N GLY A 67 34.04 2.82 13.82
CA GLY A 67 35.07 3.84 14.04
C GLY A 67 35.93 4.07 12.80
#